data_AF-A0A965IEK1-F1
#
_entry.id   AF-A0A965IEK1-F1
#
_cell.length_a   1.000
_cell.length_b   1.000
_cell.length_c   1.000
_cell.angle_alpha   90.00
_cell.angle_beta   90.00
_cell.angle_gamma   90.00
#
_symmetry.space_group_name_H-M   'P 1'
#
loop_
_entity.id
_entity.type
_entity.pdbx_description
1 polymer ?
#
loop_
_entity_poly.entity_id
_entity_poly.type
_entity_poly.pdbx_seq_one_letter_code
_entity_poly.pdbx_strand_id
1 'polypeptide(L)'
;MSRSGLQAASIVGDAVRAVYDRDHKALSEFGIDFNCSFILGGQIRGEPCRLFQIYAAGNFIESQSECPYFQIGESKYGKPILDRVVRRGTPLDEAVKCVLISMDSTLKSNISVGMPLDLLVYKTDDLAVSRFVSINDDDAYFAHIRSRWGALLREAFHELPEPDWSQMDPERSRPIFDRHIRSMDQ
;
A
#
# COMPACT_ATOMS: atom_id res chain seq x y z
N MET A 1 -3.34 4.15 32.67
CA MET A 1 -3.28 4.28 31.19
C MET A 1 -1.82 4.19 30.78
N SER A 2 -1.40 3.04 30.26
CA SER A 2 0.01 2.79 29.97
C SER A 2 0.44 3.61 28.75
N ARG A 3 1.59 4.28 28.90
CA ARG A 3 2.05 5.38 28.04
C ARG A 3 3.07 4.93 26.99
N SER A 4 3.44 3.66 26.96
CA SER A 4 4.73 3.27 26.40
C SER A 4 4.76 3.25 24.86
N GLY A 5 3.72 2.73 24.20
CA GLY A 5 3.63 2.78 22.73
C GLY A 5 3.51 4.22 22.17
N LEU A 6 2.72 5.07 22.84
CA LEU A 6 2.62 6.50 22.49
C LEU A 6 3.94 7.23 22.73
N GLN A 7 4.63 6.93 23.84
CA GLN A 7 5.95 7.48 24.11
C GLN A 7 6.95 7.09 23.03
N ALA A 8 6.93 5.84 22.55
CA ALA A 8 7.79 5.42 21.44
C ALA A 8 7.50 6.25 20.17
N ALA A 9 6.24 6.45 19.81
CA ALA A 9 5.87 7.31 18.67
C ALA A 9 6.30 8.77 18.86
N SER A 10 6.15 9.32 20.07
CA SER A 10 6.64 10.67 20.43
C SER A 10 8.14 10.79 20.29
N ILE A 11 8.92 9.81 20.77
CA ILE A 11 10.38 9.81 20.67
C ILE A 11 10.82 9.83 19.19
N VAL A 12 10.19 9.02 18.33
CA VAL A 12 10.47 9.05 16.90
C VAL A 12 10.10 10.41 16.30
N GLY A 13 8.94 10.97 16.67
CA GLY A 13 8.52 12.30 16.24
C GLY A 13 9.49 13.42 16.65
N ASP A 14 10.01 13.37 17.88
CA ASP A 14 11.01 14.33 18.37
C ASP A 14 12.34 14.17 17.63
N ALA A 15 12.75 12.95 17.31
CA ALA A 15 13.92 12.69 16.49
C ALA A 15 13.75 13.26 15.06
N VAL A 16 12.57 13.12 14.46
CA VAL A 16 12.25 13.74 13.14
C VAL A 16 12.41 15.25 13.21
N ARG A 17 11.88 15.91 14.24
CA ARG A 17 12.02 17.37 14.43
C ARG A 17 13.48 17.78 14.59
N ALA A 18 14.26 17.04 15.36
CA ALA A 18 15.68 17.32 15.54
C ALA A 18 16.47 17.23 14.23
N VAL A 19 16.16 16.26 13.36
CA VAL A 19 16.79 16.13 12.03
C VAL A 19 16.31 17.24 11.09
N TYR A 20 15.01 17.59 11.15
CA TYR A 20 14.48 18.74 10.41
C TYR A 20 15.24 20.01 10.76
N ASP A 21 15.38 20.35 12.05
CA ASP A 21 16.06 21.56 12.51
C ASP A 21 17.51 21.65 12.02
N ARG A 22 18.18 20.50 11.89
CA ARG A 22 19.55 20.38 11.39
C ARG A 22 19.66 20.57 9.87
N ASP A 23 18.81 19.89 9.09
CA ASP A 23 19.06 19.69 7.66
C ASP A 23 18.15 20.51 6.74
N HIS A 24 16.98 20.98 7.20
CA HIS A 24 15.97 21.59 6.32
C HIS A 24 16.49 22.82 5.55
N LYS A 25 17.35 23.64 6.18
CA LYS A 25 17.90 24.85 5.54
C LYS A 25 18.79 24.50 4.35
N ALA A 26 19.69 23.54 4.54
CA ALA A 26 20.58 23.08 3.48
C ALA A 26 19.79 22.48 2.31
N LEU A 27 18.77 21.65 2.61
CA LEU A 27 17.89 21.11 1.56
C LEU A 27 17.14 22.21 0.81
N SER A 28 16.60 23.19 1.54
CA SER A 28 15.85 24.31 0.97
C SER A 28 16.70 25.18 0.05
N GLU A 29 17.99 25.39 0.36
CA GLU A 29 18.94 26.10 -0.51
C GLU A 29 19.14 25.42 -1.88
N PHE A 30 19.01 24.09 -1.93
CA PHE A 30 19.02 23.31 -3.19
C PHE A 30 17.62 23.13 -3.79
N GLY A 31 16.60 23.78 -3.25
CA GLY A 31 15.21 23.67 -3.73
C GLY A 31 14.56 22.31 -3.41
N ILE A 32 15.05 21.61 -2.40
CA ILE A 32 14.52 20.31 -1.95
C ILE A 32 13.73 20.52 -0.65
N ASP A 33 12.47 20.10 -0.65
CA ASP A 33 11.66 20.10 0.58
C ASP A 33 12.09 18.95 1.49
N PHE A 34 12.25 19.24 2.78
CA PHE A 34 12.44 18.18 3.77
C PHE A 34 11.17 17.33 3.85
N ASN A 35 11.31 16.02 3.61
CA ASN A 35 10.19 15.10 3.70
C ASN A 35 10.65 13.74 4.22
N CYS A 36 9.92 13.20 5.18
CA CYS A 36 10.07 11.83 5.66
C CYS A 36 8.74 11.33 6.24
N SER A 37 8.56 10.01 6.25
CA SER A 37 7.45 9.37 6.94
C SER A 37 7.88 7.99 7.45
N PHE A 38 7.37 7.61 8.60
CA PHE A 38 7.72 6.35 9.26
C PHE A 38 6.46 5.61 9.68
N ILE A 39 6.53 4.29 9.67
CA ILE A 39 5.55 3.42 10.33
C ILE A 39 6.24 2.81 11.55
N LEU A 40 5.62 2.97 12.71
CA LEU A 40 6.07 2.37 13.96
C LEU A 40 5.01 1.40 14.45
N GLY A 41 5.34 0.12 14.55
CA GLY A 41 4.43 -0.90 15.04
C GLY A 41 5.11 -1.87 15.98
N GLY A 42 4.34 -2.46 16.88
CA GLY A 42 4.83 -3.49 17.79
C GLY A 42 3.97 -3.63 19.04
N GLN A 43 4.53 -4.29 20.04
CA GLN A 43 3.87 -4.54 21.31
C GLN A 43 4.87 -4.40 22.46
N ILE A 44 4.42 -3.75 23.52
CA ILE A 44 5.14 -3.68 24.79
C ILE A 44 4.41 -4.61 25.78
N ARG A 45 5.16 -5.32 26.63
CA ARG A 45 4.62 -6.29 27.58
C ARG A 45 3.47 -5.67 28.39
N GLY A 46 2.29 -6.29 28.33
CA GLY A 46 1.09 -5.84 29.03
C GLY A 46 0.25 -4.80 28.27
N GLU A 47 0.66 -4.40 27.07
CA GLU A 47 -0.12 -3.56 26.14
C GLU A 47 -0.58 -4.38 24.92
N PRO A 48 -1.69 -4.00 24.26
CA PRO A 48 -2.03 -4.55 22.95
C PRO A 48 -0.98 -4.16 21.89
N CYS A 49 -0.98 -4.85 20.76
CA CYS A 49 -0.25 -4.39 19.58
C CYS A 49 -0.79 -3.04 19.11
N ARG A 50 0.11 -2.12 18.74
CA ARG A 50 -0.22 -0.78 18.28
C ARG A 50 0.57 -0.45 17.02
N LEU A 51 0.01 0.39 16.16
CA LEU A 51 0.61 0.80 14.90
C LEU A 51 0.39 2.31 14.70
N PHE A 52 1.45 3.02 14.37
CA PHE A 52 1.46 4.47 14.19
C PHE A 52 2.08 4.84 12.85
N GLN A 53 1.56 5.91 12.24
CA GLN A 53 2.21 6.60 11.13
C GLN A 53 2.72 7.95 11.62
N ILE A 54 4.01 8.18 11.49
CA ILE A 54 4.68 9.45 11.83
C ILE A 54 4.92 10.24 10.54
N TYR A 55 4.57 11.52 10.58
CA TYR A 55 4.72 12.46 9.46
C TYR A 55 5.99 13.32 9.60
N ALA A 56 6.37 14.02 8.52
CA ALA A 56 7.55 14.88 8.48
C ALA A 56 7.55 16.02 9.54
N ALA A 57 6.37 16.43 10.02
CA ALA A 57 6.23 17.40 11.11
C ALA A 57 6.43 16.80 12.52
N GLY A 58 6.72 15.49 12.60
CA GLY A 58 6.90 14.74 13.84
C GLY A 58 5.61 14.44 14.61
N ASN A 59 4.44 14.86 14.10
CA ASN A 59 3.15 14.39 14.60
C ASN A 59 2.84 12.99 14.04
N PHE A 60 1.88 12.30 14.66
CA PHE A 60 1.53 10.94 14.28
C PHE A 60 0.04 10.65 14.48
N ILE A 61 -0.43 9.61 13.79
CA ILE A 61 -1.74 9.01 13.98
C ILE A 61 -1.58 7.53 14.35
N GLU A 62 -2.59 6.95 15.01
CA GLU A 62 -2.65 5.55 15.37
C GLU A 62 -3.69 4.81 14.51
N SER A 63 -3.41 3.56 14.14
CA SER A 63 -4.37 2.72 13.41
C SER A 63 -5.62 2.47 14.23
N GLN A 64 -6.77 2.38 13.56
CA GLN A 64 -8.06 2.07 14.18
C GLN A 64 -8.66 0.80 13.56
N SER A 65 -9.77 0.29 14.11
CA SER A 65 -10.44 -0.89 13.55
C SER A 65 -10.88 -0.70 12.10
N GLU A 66 -11.28 0.52 11.76
CA GLU A 66 -11.78 0.95 10.46
C GLU A 66 -10.63 1.21 9.48
N CYS A 67 -9.45 1.54 10.01
CA CYS A 67 -8.23 1.79 9.24
C CYS A 67 -7.06 0.97 9.84
N PRO A 68 -7.00 -0.35 9.56
CA PRO A 68 -6.10 -1.27 10.25
C PRO A 68 -4.68 -1.30 9.69
N TYR A 69 -4.35 -0.49 8.68
CA TYR A 69 -3.04 -0.49 8.03
C TYR A 69 -2.62 0.92 7.60
N PHE A 70 -1.32 1.13 7.44
CA PHE A 70 -0.74 2.34 6.86
C PHE A 70 0.19 1.99 5.69
N GLN A 71 0.39 2.93 4.79
CA GLN A 71 1.37 2.83 3.71
C GLN A 71 2.18 4.13 3.63
N ILE A 72 3.45 4.01 3.31
CA ILE A 72 4.38 5.12 3.05
C ILE A 72 5.10 4.89 1.72
N GLY A 73 5.67 5.95 1.13
CA GLY A 73 6.27 5.89 -0.20
C GLY A 73 5.23 5.77 -1.33
N GLU A 74 5.56 5.01 -2.39
CA GLU A 74 4.69 4.79 -3.55
C GLU A 74 3.55 3.80 -3.25
N SER A 75 2.52 4.30 -2.57
CA SER A 75 1.47 3.46 -1.95
C SER A 75 0.23 3.20 -2.83
N LYS A 76 0.04 3.97 -3.90
CA LYS A 76 -1.24 4.03 -4.64
C LYS A 76 -1.56 2.75 -5.41
N TYR A 77 -0.55 2.09 -6.00
CA TYR A 77 -0.74 0.94 -6.89
C TYR A 77 -1.23 -0.31 -6.16
N GLY A 78 -0.67 -0.58 -4.98
CA GLY A 78 -1.02 -1.73 -4.15
C GLY A 78 -2.22 -1.51 -3.21
N LYS A 79 -2.68 -0.27 -3.04
CA LYS A 79 -3.80 0.07 -2.14
C LYS A 79 -5.11 -0.68 -2.45
N PRO A 80 -5.56 -0.83 -3.72
CA PRO A 80 -6.87 -1.39 -4.01
C PRO A 80 -7.07 -2.86 -3.57
N ILE A 81 -6.01 -3.67 -3.48
CA ILE A 81 -6.15 -5.05 -2.97
C ILE A 81 -6.23 -5.07 -1.44
N LEU A 82 -5.46 -4.18 -0.78
CA LEU A 82 -5.51 -4.03 0.68
C LEU A 82 -6.90 -3.58 1.13
N ASP A 83 -7.49 -2.59 0.45
CA ASP A 83 -8.84 -2.08 0.76
C ASP A 83 -9.95 -3.14 0.60
N ARG A 84 -9.75 -4.15 -0.26
CA ARG A 84 -10.74 -5.20 -0.49
C ARG A 84 -10.65 -6.34 0.52
N VAL A 85 -9.44 -6.67 0.98
CA VAL A 85 -9.16 -7.91 1.72
C VAL A 85 -8.84 -7.64 3.19
N VAL A 86 -8.04 -6.61 3.49
CA VAL A 86 -7.48 -6.41 4.83
C VAL A 86 -8.51 -5.80 5.77
N ARG A 87 -8.79 -6.50 6.87
CA ARG A 87 -9.66 -6.06 7.97
C ARG A 87 -8.98 -6.43 9.30
N ARG A 88 -9.43 -5.85 10.42
CA ARG A 88 -8.86 -6.13 11.76
C ARG A 88 -8.80 -7.62 12.13
N GLY A 89 -9.75 -8.42 11.63
CA GLY A 89 -9.82 -9.87 11.89
C GLY A 89 -9.12 -10.75 10.85
N THR A 90 -8.50 -10.17 9.82
CA THR A 90 -7.81 -10.95 8.78
C THR A 90 -6.67 -11.76 9.40
N PRO A 91 -6.61 -13.09 9.21
CA PRO A 91 -5.51 -13.91 9.70
C PRO A 91 -4.16 -13.45 9.15
N LEU A 92 -3.09 -13.59 9.94
CA LEU A 92 -1.75 -13.12 9.55
C LEU A 92 -1.27 -13.69 8.21
N ASP A 93 -1.49 -14.99 7.96
CA ASP A 93 -1.06 -15.62 6.71
C ASP A 93 -1.85 -15.12 5.49
N GLU A 94 -3.11 -14.70 5.67
CA GLU A 94 -3.91 -14.06 4.61
C GLU A 94 -3.46 -12.62 4.37
N ALA A 95 -3.17 -11.88 5.46
CA ALA A 95 -2.58 -10.55 5.37
C ALA A 95 -1.23 -10.58 4.64
N VAL A 96 -0.38 -11.57 4.91
CA VAL A 96 0.90 -11.80 4.19
C VAL A 96 0.68 -11.96 2.69
N LYS A 97 -0.25 -12.83 2.27
CA LYS A 97 -0.59 -12.98 0.84
C LYS A 97 -1.02 -11.65 0.22
N CYS A 98 -1.87 -10.90 0.92
CA CYS A 98 -2.40 -9.63 0.46
C CYS A 98 -1.29 -8.57 0.29
N VAL A 99 -0.38 -8.42 1.25
CA VAL A 99 0.72 -7.46 1.14
C VAL A 99 1.72 -7.84 0.06
N LEU A 100 1.97 -9.14 -0.17
CA LEU A 100 2.83 -9.58 -1.29
C LEU A 100 2.20 -9.25 -2.65
N ILE A 101 0.89 -9.46 -2.81
CA ILE A 101 0.17 -9.06 -4.03
C ILE A 101 0.16 -7.54 -4.22
N SER A 102 0.02 -6.79 -3.12
CA SER A 102 0.14 -5.33 -3.11
C SER A 102 1.52 -4.90 -3.63
N MET A 103 2.61 -5.52 -3.14
CA MET A 103 3.97 -5.24 -3.60
C MET A 103 4.20 -5.66 -5.06
N ASP A 104 3.68 -6.79 -5.52
CA ASP A 104 3.74 -7.19 -6.94
C ASP A 104 3.15 -6.13 -7.87
N SER A 105 1.98 -5.60 -7.49
CA SER A 105 1.28 -4.58 -8.27
C SER A 105 2.09 -3.29 -8.37
N THR A 106 2.73 -2.89 -7.27
CA THR A 106 3.60 -1.71 -7.20
C THR A 106 4.90 -1.90 -7.99
N LEU A 107 5.61 -3.03 -7.80
CA LEU A 107 6.85 -3.37 -8.51
C LEU A 107 6.67 -3.34 -10.03
N LYS A 108 5.52 -3.83 -10.54
CA LYS A 108 5.23 -3.82 -11.97
C LYS A 108 4.91 -2.44 -12.53
N SER A 109 4.48 -1.50 -11.69
CA SER A 109 3.89 -0.23 -12.13
C SER A 109 4.79 0.97 -11.85
N ASN A 110 5.77 0.86 -10.95
CA ASN A 110 6.64 1.97 -10.59
C ASN A 110 8.08 1.49 -10.27
N ILE A 111 9.05 1.96 -11.07
CA ILE A 111 10.46 1.57 -10.99
C ILE A 111 11.19 2.06 -9.73
N SER A 112 10.62 3.00 -8.98
CA SER A 112 11.21 3.47 -7.71
C SER A 112 11.05 2.47 -6.57
N VAL A 113 10.19 1.46 -6.74
CA VAL A 113 10.05 0.33 -5.82
C VAL A 113 10.76 -0.87 -6.44
N GLY A 114 11.60 -1.54 -5.65
CA GLY A 114 12.44 -2.63 -6.13
C GLY A 114 12.66 -3.70 -5.07
N MET A 115 13.22 -4.83 -5.51
CA MET A 115 13.69 -5.91 -4.66
C MET A 115 15.07 -5.56 -4.04
N PRO A 116 15.46 -6.19 -2.92
CA PRO A 116 14.70 -7.17 -2.14
C PRO A 116 13.60 -6.54 -1.27
N LEU A 117 12.65 -7.36 -0.82
CA LEU A 117 11.61 -6.95 0.14
C LEU A 117 11.87 -7.60 1.49
N ASP A 118 11.81 -6.84 2.58
CA ASP A 118 11.81 -7.40 3.93
C ASP A 118 10.37 -7.58 4.43
N LEU A 119 10.05 -8.79 4.88
CA LEU A 119 8.77 -9.14 5.47
C LEU A 119 8.96 -9.64 6.90
N LEU A 120 8.26 -8.99 7.84
CA LEU A 120 8.21 -9.37 9.24
C LEU A 120 6.76 -9.69 9.63
N VAL A 121 6.56 -10.83 10.30
CA VAL A 121 5.26 -11.19 10.89
C VAL A 121 5.41 -11.28 12.39
N TYR A 122 4.68 -10.41 13.10
CA TYR A 122 4.66 -10.37 14.55
C TYR A 122 3.31 -10.89 15.06
N LYS A 123 3.35 -11.91 15.92
CA LYS A 123 2.15 -12.46 16.56
C LYS A 123 1.95 -11.81 17.93
N THR A 124 0.71 -11.42 18.20
CA THR A 124 0.33 -10.83 19.49
C THR A 124 0.74 -11.73 20.66
N ASP A 125 1.29 -11.09 21.69
CA ASP A 125 1.79 -11.66 22.94
C ASP A 125 3.07 -12.51 22.86
N ASP A 126 3.62 -12.75 21.66
CA ASP A 126 4.89 -13.46 21.52
C ASP A 126 6.07 -12.63 22.09
N LEU A 127 5.99 -11.28 22.03
CA LEU A 127 7.05 -10.35 22.46
C LEU A 127 8.43 -10.67 21.89
N ALA A 128 8.45 -11.30 20.72
CA ALA A 128 9.63 -11.72 19.99
C ALA A 128 9.33 -11.73 18.49
N VAL A 129 10.35 -11.46 17.67
CA VAL A 129 10.28 -11.61 16.22
C VAL A 129 10.61 -13.06 15.89
N SER A 130 9.59 -13.85 15.55
CA SER A 130 9.75 -15.26 15.20
C SER A 130 9.75 -15.53 13.70
N ARG A 131 9.27 -14.57 12.89
CA ARG A 131 9.13 -14.71 11.44
C ARG A 131 9.63 -13.44 10.75
N PHE A 132 10.81 -13.54 10.14
CA PHE A 132 11.40 -12.51 9.30
C PHE A 132 11.99 -13.18 8.06
N VAL A 133 11.78 -12.59 6.89
CA VAL A 133 12.35 -13.06 5.63
C VAL A 133 12.69 -11.87 4.73
N SER A 134 13.88 -11.92 4.14
CA SER A 134 14.26 -11.07 3.02
C SER A 134 13.94 -11.82 1.72
N ILE A 135 13.00 -11.29 0.96
CA ILE A 135 12.49 -11.85 -0.29
C ILE A 135 13.31 -11.25 -1.42
N ASN A 136 14.09 -12.08 -2.09
CA ASN A 136 14.88 -11.70 -3.26
C ASN A 136 14.12 -12.00 -4.56
N ASP A 137 14.69 -11.62 -5.70
CA ASP A 137 14.09 -11.85 -7.03
C ASP A 137 13.84 -13.35 -7.34
N ASP A 138 14.61 -14.25 -6.74
CA ASP A 138 14.55 -15.71 -6.94
C ASP A 138 13.69 -16.44 -5.89
N ASP A 139 12.99 -15.71 -4.99
CA ASP A 139 12.15 -16.32 -3.97
C ASP A 139 11.01 -17.14 -4.61
N ALA A 140 11.04 -18.46 -4.38
CA ALA A 140 10.13 -19.40 -5.01
C ALA A 140 8.66 -19.17 -4.62
N TYR A 141 8.39 -18.76 -3.38
CA TYR A 141 7.03 -18.52 -2.92
C TYR A 141 6.47 -17.23 -3.53
N PHE A 142 7.26 -16.17 -3.56
CA PHE A 142 6.87 -14.91 -4.17
C PHE A 142 6.68 -15.06 -5.68
N ALA A 143 7.58 -15.76 -6.38
CA ALA A 143 7.37 -16.08 -7.80
C ALA A 143 6.06 -16.85 -8.04
N HIS A 144 5.79 -17.85 -7.18
CA HIS A 144 4.57 -18.65 -7.28
C HIS A 144 3.29 -17.82 -7.09
N ILE A 145 3.20 -17.02 -6.01
CA ILE A 145 1.97 -16.25 -5.72
C ILE A 145 1.70 -15.21 -6.80
N ARG A 146 2.74 -14.54 -7.33
CA ARG A 146 2.63 -13.54 -8.40
C ARG A 146 2.13 -14.15 -9.70
N SER A 147 2.69 -15.31 -10.07
CA SER A 147 2.26 -16.03 -11.27
C SER A 147 0.81 -16.50 -11.15
N ARG A 148 0.44 -17.07 -10.00
CA ARG A 148 -0.92 -17.60 -9.78
C ARG A 148 -1.95 -16.47 -9.72
N TRP A 149 -1.67 -15.39 -9.01
CA TRP A 149 -2.54 -14.22 -8.96
C TRP A 149 -2.77 -13.62 -10.34
N GLY A 150 -1.71 -13.44 -11.12
CA GLY A 150 -1.81 -12.91 -12.48
C GLY A 150 -2.57 -13.80 -13.46
N ALA A 151 -2.60 -15.12 -13.26
CA ALA A 151 -3.41 -16.04 -14.06
C ALA A 151 -4.90 -15.95 -13.67
N LEU A 152 -5.20 -16.05 -12.37
CA LEU A 152 -6.56 -15.97 -11.85
C LEU A 152 -7.25 -14.65 -12.18
N LEU A 153 -6.52 -13.52 -12.14
CA LEU A 153 -7.07 -12.22 -12.50
C LEU A 153 -7.48 -12.15 -13.97
N ARG A 154 -6.71 -12.78 -14.87
CA ARG A 154 -7.03 -12.84 -16.30
C ARG A 154 -8.23 -13.73 -16.56
N GLU A 155 -8.28 -14.90 -15.90
CA GLU A 155 -9.43 -15.81 -15.97
C GLU A 155 -10.71 -15.12 -15.51
N ALA A 156 -10.69 -14.51 -14.32
CA ALA A 156 -11.84 -13.77 -13.78
C ALA A 156 -12.27 -12.60 -14.67
N PHE A 157 -11.33 -11.91 -15.33
CA PHE A 157 -11.65 -10.85 -16.29
C PHE A 157 -12.37 -11.39 -17.53
N HIS A 158 -11.96 -12.55 -18.05
CA HIS A 158 -12.60 -13.17 -19.22
C HIS A 158 -13.98 -13.76 -18.92
N GLU A 159 -14.29 -14.06 -17.66
CA GLU A 159 -15.62 -14.51 -17.22
C GLU A 159 -16.63 -13.37 -17.07
N LEU A 160 -16.18 -12.10 -17.12
CA LEU A 160 -17.09 -10.96 -17.05
C LEU A 160 -17.96 -10.90 -18.32
N PRO A 161 -19.26 -10.59 -18.18
CA PRO A 161 -20.13 -10.44 -19.34
C PRO A 161 -19.68 -9.26 -20.20
N GLU A 162 -19.77 -9.44 -21.52
CA GLU A 162 -19.55 -8.35 -22.46
C GLU A 162 -20.56 -7.21 -22.21
N PRO A 163 -20.16 -5.94 -22.37
CA PRO A 163 -21.10 -4.83 -22.29
C PRO A 163 -22.21 -4.97 -23.36
N ASP A 164 -23.47 -4.98 -22.95
CA ASP A 164 -24.60 -4.91 -23.88
C ASP A 164 -24.87 -3.46 -24.28
N TRP A 165 -24.17 -3.02 -25.32
CA TRP A 165 -24.33 -1.68 -25.89
C TRP A 165 -25.75 -1.41 -26.44
N SER A 166 -26.52 -2.45 -26.78
CA SER A 166 -27.86 -2.33 -27.36
C SER A 166 -28.93 -1.96 -26.33
N GLN A 167 -28.69 -2.28 -25.05
CA GLN A 167 -29.55 -1.91 -23.93
C GLN A 167 -29.17 -0.56 -23.30
N MET A 168 -28.06 0.04 -23.72
CA MET A 168 -27.67 1.36 -23.26
C MET A 168 -28.51 2.44 -23.96
N ASP A 169 -29.01 3.40 -23.19
CA ASP A 169 -29.77 4.55 -23.68
C ASP A 169 -29.11 5.17 -24.93
N PRO A 170 -29.78 5.17 -26.10
CA PRO A 170 -29.25 5.72 -27.34
C PRO A 170 -28.96 7.22 -27.31
N GLU A 171 -29.39 7.97 -26.29
CA GLU A 171 -28.91 9.34 -26.05
C GLU A 171 -27.49 9.38 -25.43
N ARG A 172 -27.09 8.31 -24.74
CA ARG A 172 -25.81 8.15 -24.03
C ARG A 172 -24.80 7.27 -24.76
N SER A 173 -25.23 6.40 -25.67
CA SER A 173 -24.40 5.46 -26.44
C SER A 173 -24.38 5.77 -27.94
N ARG A 174 -24.21 7.05 -28.31
CA ARG A 174 -24.20 7.47 -29.72
C ARG A 174 -22.84 7.22 -30.39
N PRO A 175 -22.79 6.71 -31.63
CA PRO A 175 -21.58 6.74 -32.43
C PRO A 175 -21.15 8.19 -32.65
N ILE A 176 -19.90 8.50 -32.29
CA ILE A 176 -19.35 9.87 -32.39
C ILE A 176 -19.19 10.33 -33.86
N PHE A 177 -19.17 9.41 -34.83
CA PHE A 177 -18.80 9.68 -36.22
C PHE A 177 -19.90 9.48 -37.28
N ASP A 178 -21.20 9.48 -36.92
CA ASP A 178 -22.28 9.34 -37.93
C ASP A 178 -22.75 10.66 -38.58
N ARG A 179 -22.13 11.80 -38.24
CA ARG A 179 -22.28 13.06 -38.99
C ARG A 179 -20.94 13.40 -39.62
N HIS A 180 -20.77 13.05 -40.90
CA HIS A 180 -20.04 13.78 -41.97
C HIS A 180 -19.55 12.85 -43.10
N ILE A 181 -20.41 11.95 -43.59
CA ILE A 181 -20.27 11.41 -44.95
C ILE A 181 -21.62 11.55 -45.66
N ARG A 182 -21.94 12.77 -46.09
CA ARG A 182 -22.84 12.99 -47.22
C ARG A 182 -22.13 13.90 -48.22
N SER A 183 -22.07 13.39 -49.47
CA SER A 183 -21.80 14.09 -50.72
C SER A 183 -20.34 14.43 -51.05
N MET A 184 -19.65 13.48 -51.67
CA MET A 184 -18.84 13.72 -52.88
C MET A 184 -19.11 12.55 -53.83
N ASP A 185 -20.24 12.62 -54.54
CA ASP A 185 -20.39 12.14 -55.91
C ASP A 185 -21.79 12.53 -56.44
N GLN A 186 -21.77 13.18 -57.61
CA GLN A 186 -22.84 13.78 -58.42
C GLN A 186 -23.24 15.23 -58.11
#